data_AF-A0A3R7RT87-F1
#
_entry.id   AF-A0A3R7RT87-F1
#
_cell.length_a   1.000
_cell.length_b   1.000
_cell.length_c   1.000
_cell.angle_alpha   90.00
_cell.angle_beta   90.00
_cell.angle_gamma   90.00
#
_symmetry.space_group_name_H-M   'P 1'
#
loop_
_entity.id
_entity.type
_entity.pdbx_description
1 polymer ?
#
loop_
_entity_poly.entity_id
_entity_poly.type
_entity_poly.pdbx_seq_one_letter_code
_entity_poly.pdbx_strand_id
1 'polypeptide(L)'
;MASKTSLTDKIKRMKVDGVANDLHEALDLITYTDPHGSNWPHLTCSIDVHKRRIDPALSVSMADLLREQGLPIDQPAFLEGSWEATPLW
;
A
#
# COMPACT_ATOMS: atom_id res chain seq x y z
N MET A 1 -17.13 5.17 -3.48
CA MET A 1 -17.09 3.78 -3.95
C MET A 1 -15.65 3.35 -3.92
N ALA A 2 -15.36 2.37 -3.06
CA ALA A 2 -14.04 1.79 -2.96
C ALA A 2 -13.66 1.10 -4.29
N SER A 3 -12.44 1.34 -4.75
CA SER A 3 -11.90 0.76 -5.98
C SER A 3 -10.38 0.80 -5.94
N LYS A 4 -9.72 -0.02 -6.76
CA LYS A 4 -8.25 -0.02 -6.90
C LYS A 4 -7.71 1.37 -7.24
N THR A 5 -8.36 2.06 -8.18
CA THR A 5 -7.97 3.39 -8.64
C THR A 5 -8.16 4.46 -7.56
N SER A 6 -9.30 4.44 -6.85
CA SER A 6 -9.56 5.39 -5.76
C SER A 6 -8.61 5.19 -4.59
N LEU A 7 -8.35 3.93 -4.23
CA LEU A 7 -7.43 3.58 -3.15
C LEU A 7 -5.99 3.99 -3.48
N THR A 8 -5.57 3.76 -4.74
CA THR A 8 -4.26 4.21 -5.25
C THR A 8 -4.08 5.72 -5.12
N ASP A 9 -5.08 6.53 -5.52
CA ASP A 9 -5.00 8.00 -5.42
C ASP A 9 -4.97 8.46 -3.95
N LYS A 10 -5.74 7.81 -3.07
CA LYS A 10 -5.75 8.10 -1.64
C LYS A 10 -4.42 7.77 -0.97
N ILE A 11 -3.81 6.63 -1.27
CA ILE A 11 -2.47 6.26 -0.78
C ILE A 11 -1.43 7.25 -1.29
N LYS A 12 -1.45 7.61 -2.58
CA LYS A 12 -0.55 8.61 -3.20
C LYS A 12 -0.62 9.99 -2.56
N ARG A 13 -1.72 10.30 -1.87
CA ARG A 13 -1.97 11.57 -1.16
C ARG A 13 -1.95 11.42 0.36
N MET A 14 -1.59 10.25 0.88
CA MET A 14 -1.61 9.90 2.31
C MET A 14 -2.93 10.23 3.01
N LYS A 15 -4.07 9.91 2.36
CA LYS A 15 -5.41 10.07 2.94
C LYS A 15 -5.76 8.86 3.81
N VAL A 16 -5.11 8.76 4.97
CA VAL A 16 -5.19 7.61 5.91
C VAL A 16 -6.63 7.18 6.19
N ASP A 17 -7.48 8.08 6.69
CA ASP A 17 -8.89 7.76 7.01
C ASP A 17 -9.68 7.30 5.78
N GLY A 18 -9.39 7.89 4.62
CA GLY A 18 -10.02 7.53 3.36
C GLY A 18 -9.63 6.14 2.87
N VAL A 19 -8.40 5.71 3.16
CA VAL A 19 -7.91 4.34 2.88
C VAL A 19 -8.55 3.36 3.85
N ALA A 20 -8.61 3.68 5.14
CA ALA A 20 -9.25 2.84 6.14
C ALA A 20 -10.72 2.55 5.79
N ASN A 21 -11.46 3.58 5.39
CA ASN A 21 -12.87 3.44 4.98
C ASN A 21 -13.02 2.57 3.72
N ASP A 22 -12.17 2.75 2.71
CA ASP A 22 -12.24 1.96 1.48
C ASP A 22 -11.90 0.49 1.71
N LEU A 23 -10.91 0.20 2.58
CA LEU A 23 -10.56 -1.17 2.95
C LEU A 23 -11.66 -1.85 3.78
N HIS A 24 -12.37 -1.07 4.59
CA HIS A 24 -13.54 -1.56 5.33
C HIS A 24 -14.74 -1.82 4.41
N GLU A 25 -14.98 -0.96 3.41
CA GLU A 25 -16.05 -1.10 2.42
C GLU A 25 -15.81 -2.29 1.47
N ALA A 26 -14.54 -2.59 1.16
CA ALA A 26 -14.16 -3.59 0.15
C ALA A 26 -12.91 -4.38 0.57
N LEU A 27 -13.14 -5.49 1.29
CA LEU A 27 -12.09 -6.38 1.80
C LEU A 27 -11.23 -7.04 0.70
N ASP A 28 -11.78 -7.21 -0.50
CA ASP A 28 -11.06 -7.77 -1.66
C ASP A 28 -9.87 -6.89 -2.08
N LEU A 29 -9.92 -5.59 -1.78
CA LEU A 29 -8.82 -4.66 -2.02
C LEU A 29 -7.60 -4.98 -1.16
N ILE A 30 -7.75 -5.56 0.04
CA ILE A 30 -6.61 -5.88 0.94
C ILE A 30 -5.59 -6.79 0.25
N THR A 31 -6.09 -7.78 -0.49
CA THR A 31 -5.27 -8.80 -1.16
C THR A 31 -4.83 -8.41 -2.56
N TYR A 32 -5.12 -7.18 -3.00
CA TYR A 32 -4.74 -6.76 -4.35
C TYR A 32 -3.22 -6.62 -4.50
N THR A 33 -2.69 -7.27 -5.52
CA THR A 33 -1.35 -7.07 -6.07
C THR A 33 -1.46 -6.61 -7.51
N ASP A 34 -0.53 -5.77 -7.95
CA ASP A 34 -0.42 -5.40 -9.36
C ASP A 34 0.27 -6.51 -10.20
N PRO A 35 0.34 -6.38 -11.53
CA PRO A 35 0.99 -7.37 -12.40
C PRO A 35 2.48 -7.61 -12.12
N HIS A 36 3.14 -6.71 -11.37
CA HIS A 36 4.54 -6.84 -10.97
C HIS A 36 4.69 -7.44 -9.56
N GLY A 37 3.59 -7.79 -8.90
CA GLY A 37 3.57 -8.33 -7.54
C GLY A 37 3.56 -7.26 -6.45
N SER A 38 3.53 -5.97 -6.80
CA SER A 38 3.51 -4.90 -5.81
C SER A 38 2.13 -4.77 -5.16
N ASN A 39 2.14 -4.63 -3.84
CA ASN A 39 0.94 -4.40 -3.02
C ASN A 39 0.90 -2.97 -2.46
N TRP A 40 -0.09 -2.66 -1.60
CA TRP A 40 -0.26 -1.33 -1.03
C TRP A 40 0.90 -0.84 -0.14
N PRO A 41 1.53 -1.69 0.70
CA PRO A 41 2.79 -1.36 1.37
C PRO A 41 3.89 -0.92 0.39
N HIS A 42 4.12 -1.67 -0.69
CA HIS A 42 5.11 -1.30 -1.72
C HIS A 42 4.82 0.08 -2.31
N LEU A 43 3.55 0.36 -2.64
CA LEU A 43 3.14 1.67 -3.14
C LEU A 43 3.42 2.78 -2.09
N THR A 44 3.10 2.54 -0.83
CA THR A 44 3.32 3.51 0.26
C THR A 44 4.80 3.86 0.40
N CYS A 45 5.68 2.85 0.39
CA CYS A 45 7.13 3.03 0.49
C CYS A 45 7.73 3.72 -0.76
N SER A 46 7.12 3.57 -1.93
CA SER A 46 7.58 4.24 -3.17
C SER A 46 7.37 5.75 -3.20
N ILE A 47 6.58 6.31 -2.26
CA ILE A 47 6.20 7.72 -2.27
C ILE A 47 7.23 8.54 -1.51
N ASP A 48 7.94 9.41 -2.25
CA ASP A 48 8.76 10.47 -1.65
C ASP A 48 7.86 11.58 -1.07
N VAL A 49 7.64 11.53 0.24
CA VAL A 49 6.81 12.50 0.98
C VAL A 49 7.41 13.91 0.99
N HIS A 50 8.74 14.04 1.00
CA HIS A 50 9.41 15.34 1.01
C HIS A 50 9.22 16.08 -0.31
N LYS A 51 9.40 15.37 -1.43
CA LYS A 51 9.15 15.92 -2.77
C LYS A 51 7.69 16.34 -2.97
N ARG A 52 6.76 15.61 -2.34
CA ARG A 52 5.32 15.91 -2.39
C ARG A 52 4.85 16.92 -1.35
N ARG A 53 5.73 17.39 -0.46
CA ARG A 53 5.39 18.28 0.66
C ARG A 53 4.26 17.72 1.54
N ILE A 54 4.27 16.40 1.73
CA ILE A 54 3.36 15.70 2.63
C ILE A 54 4.05 15.56 3.98
N ASP A 55 3.29 15.68 5.06
CA ASP A 55 3.79 15.42 6.41
C ASP A 55 4.30 13.96 6.53
N PRO A 56 5.59 13.73 6.86
CA PRO A 56 6.13 12.38 7.05
C PRO A 56 5.41 11.56 8.12
N ALA A 57 4.75 12.19 9.11
CA ALA A 57 3.95 11.46 10.09
C ALA A 57 2.82 10.66 9.42
N LEU A 58 2.25 11.18 8.33
CA LEU A 58 1.17 10.50 7.61
C LEU A 58 1.64 9.24 6.88
N SER A 59 2.90 9.16 6.45
CA SER A 59 3.42 7.92 5.87
C SER A 59 3.60 6.83 6.92
N VAL A 60 3.98 7.20 8.15
CA VAL A 60 4.04 6.25 9.27
C VAL A 60 2.63 5.76 9.61
N SER A 61 1.66 6.67 9.77
CA SER A 61 0.27 6.29 10.02
C SER A 61 -0.34 5.44 8.91
N MET A 62 0.01 5.69 7.65
CA MET A 62 -0.42 4.85 6.52
C MET A 62 0.20 3.44 6.61
N ALA A 63 1.50 3.34 6.92
CA ALA A 63 2.16 2.05 7.08
C ALA A 63 1.56 1.24 8.25
N ASP A 64 1.29 1.90 9.38
CA ASP A 64 0.64 1.27 10.53
C ASP A 64 -0.77 0.77 10.19
N LEU A 65 -1.58 1.60 9.52
CA LEU A 65 -2.91 1.20 9.06
C LEU A 65 -2.84 -0.04 8.17
N LEU A 66 -1.97 -0.05 7.15
CA LEU A 66 -1.86 -1.18 6.23
C LEU A 66 -1.36 -2.44 6.93
N ARG A 67 -0.44 -2.31 7.89
CA ARG A 67 0.03 -3.42 8.72
C ARG A 67 -1.10 -3.99 9.58
N GLU A 68 -1.91 -3.14 10.23
CA GLU A 68 -3.02 -3.55 11.08
C GLU A 68 -4.17 -4.21 10.31
N GLN A 69 -4.37 -3.81 9.05
CA GLN A 69 -5.34 -4.44 8.15
C GLN A 69 -4.88 -5.81 7.63
N GLY A 70 -3.73 -6.32 8.09
CA GLY A 70 -3.23 -7.66 7.78
C GLY A 70 -2.65 -7.78 6.38
N LEU A 71 -2.21 -6.68 5.77
CA LEU A 71 -1.59 -6.74 4.45
C LEU A 71 -0.23 -7.45 4.55
N PRO A 72 0.06 -8.38 3.63
CA PRO A 72 1.28 -9.16 3.69
C PRO A 72 2.50 -8.25 3.47
N ILE A 73 3.28 -8.07 4.54
CA ILE A 73 4.57 -7.37 4.52
C ILE A 73 5.74 -8.30 4.15
N ASP A 74 5.55 -9.61 4.31
CA ASP A 74 6.57 -10.64 4.09
C ASP A 74 6.45 -11.33 2.73
N GLN A 75 5.49 -10.93 1.89
CA GLN A 75 5.37 -11.50 0.55
C GLN A 75 6.48 -10.99 -0.37
N PRO A 76 6.98 -11.83 -1.30
CA PRO A 76 8.00 -11.42 -2.26
C PRO A 76 7.58 -10.15 -2.99
N ALA A 77 8.46 -9.14 -2.99
CA ALA A 77 8.21 -7.87 -3.66
C ALA A 77 8.15 -8.01 -5.19
N PHE A 78 8.76 -9.08 -5.71
CA PHE A 78 8.85 -9.40 -7.12
C PHE A 78 9.02 -10.92 -7.30
N LEU A 79 8.39 -11.44 -8.36
CA LEU A 79 8.43 -12.85 -8.76
C LEU A 79 8.78 -12.95 -10.25
N GLU A 80 9.82 -13.72 -10.60
CA GLU A 80 10.14 -14.08 -11.98
C GLU A 80 10.40 -15.59 -12.10
N GLY A 81 9.43 -16.33 -12.62
CA GLY A 81 9.48 -17.79 -12.65
C GLY A 81 9.47 -18.38 -11.23
N SER A 82 10.52 -19.11 -10.86
CA SER A 82 10.75 -19.63 -9.50
C SER A 82 11.64 -18.73 -8.64
N TRP A 83 12.07 -17.58 -9.17
CA TRP A 83 12.88 -16.63 -8.43
C TRP A 83 11.99 -15.66 -7.65
N GLU A 84 12.25 -15.55 -6.35
CA GLU A 84 11.51 -14.68 -5.44
C GLU A 84 12.47 -13.66 -4.85
N ALA A 85 12.18 -12.37 -5.02
CA ALA A 85 12.95 -11.33 -4.35
C ALA A 85 12.52 -11.27 -2.88
N THR A 86 13.45 -11.53 -1.95
CA THR A 86 13.24 -11.23 -0.54
C THR A 86 12.92 -9.74 -0.41
N PRO A 87 11.79 -9.36 0.19
CA PRO A 87 11.45 -7.96 0.37
C PRO A 87 12.51 -7.30 1.27
N LEU A 88 13.28 -6.38 0.70
CA LEU A 88 14.21 -5.50 1.42
C LEU A 88 13.45 -4.18 1.68
N TRP A 89 13.05 -3.97 2.92
CA TRP A 89 12.39 -2.75 3.40
C TRP A 89 13.39 -1.84 4.12
#